data_AF-A0A2U2SLD8-F1
#
_entry.id   AF-A0A2U2SLD8-F1
#
_cell.length_a   1.000
_cell.length_b   1.000
_cell.length_c   1.000
_cell.angle_alpha   90.00
_cell.angle_beta   90.00
_cell.angle_gamma   90.00
#
_symmetry.space_group_name_H-M   'P 1'
#
loop_
_entity.id
_entity.type
_entity.pdbx_description
1 polymer ?
#
loop_
_entity_poly.entity_id
_entity_poly.type
_entity_poly.pdbx_seq_one_letter_code
_entity_poly.pdbx_strand_id
1 'polypeptide(L)'
;MTKLIYHLVFWVGWFSFLPTMAARADAGMKPEMEFRFIAEDRRQDILIGLATLYECQQADCSDAQPIDEIGPQRLNCQDDVCSIYFYGLAPYYRLEVSLADGRTLSSQAFAPSGFHSYYSVVVREGDLLVKSRFAFDLFASPICLSVCGSLWLVGFWVLVTLLGVTKR
;
A
#
# COMPACT_ATOMS: atom_id res chain seq x y z
N MET A 1 -6.18 -54.32 -22.90
CA MET A 1 -5.16 -53.34 -23.37
C MET A 1 -5.77 -52.05 -23.91
N THR A 2 -6.80 -52.09 -24.76
CA THR A 2 -7.40 -50.90 -25.39
C THR A 2 -7.97 -49.86 -24.42
N LYS A 3 -8.67 -50.26 -23.35
CA LYS A 3 -9.21 -49.32 -22.33
C LYS A 3 -8.15 -48.47 -21.62
N LEU A 4 -6.97 -49.03 -21.38
CA LEU A 4 -5.87 -48.32 -20.69
C LEU A 4 -5.31 -47.20 -21.59
N ILE A 5 -5.21 -47.47 -22.90
CA ILE A 5 -4.71 -46.52 -23.90
C ILE A 5 -5.65 -45.32 -24.03
N TYR A 6 -6.98 -45.56 -24.04
CA TYR A 6 -7.96 -44.47 -24.11
C TYR A 6 -7.92 -43.54 -22.90
N HIS A 7 -7.78 -44.10 -21.68
CA HIS A 7 -7.62 -43.27 -20.49
C HIS A 7 -6.33 -42.45 -20.55
N LEU A 8 -5.22 -43.05 -20.99
CA LEU A 8 -3.93 -42.37 -21.05
C LEU A 8 -3.95 -41.22 -22.07
N VAL A 9 -4.56 -41.43 -23.25
CA VAL A 9 -4.74 -40.38 -24.26
C VAL A 9 -5.68 -39.27 -23.75
N PHE A 10 -6.76 -39.62 -23.04
CA PHE A 10 -7.68 -38.65 -22.46
C PHE A 10 -7.01 -37.77 -21.40
N TRP A 11 -6.23 -38.36 -20.49
CA TRP A 11 -5.52 -37.62 -19.45
C TRP A 11 -4.41 -36.73 -20.02
N VAL A 12 -3.66 -37.19 -21.02
CA VAL A 12 -2.60 -36.40 -21.68
C VAL A 12 -3.20 -35.27 -22.50
N GLY A 13 -4.30 -35.53 -23.22
CA GLY A 13 -5.05 -34.49 -23.93
C GLY A 13 -5.59 -33.42 -22.98
N TRP A 14 -6.20 -33.83 -21.86
CA TRP A 14 -6.74 -32.91 -20.86
C TRP A 14 -5.68 -32.02 -20.22
N PHE A 15 -4.50 -32.58 -19.90
CA PHE A 15 -3.39 -31.80 -19.33
C PHE A 15 -2.78 -30.80 -20.33
N SER A 16 -2.88 -31.06 -21.63
CA SER A 16 -2.34 -30.19 -22.68
C SER A 16 -3.19 -28.93 -22.92
N PHE A 17 -4.46 -28.91 -22.47
CA PHE A 17 -5.33 -27.74 -22.52
C PHE A 17 -5.27 -26.87 -21.27
N LEU A 18 -4.46 -27.22 -20.27
CA LEU A 18 -4.21 -26.33 -19.15
C LEU A 18 -3.42 -25.13 -19.68
N PRO A 19 -3.96 -23.90 -19.56
CA PRO A 19 -3.23 -22.72 -19.95
C PRO A 19 -1.90 -22.71 -19.20
N THR A 20 -0.80 -22.62 -19.92
CA THR A 20 0.51 -22.38 -19.33
C THR A 20 0.48 -20.96 -18.77
N MET A 21 -0.02 -20.85 -17.54
CA MET A 21 0.04 -19.64 -16.74
C MET A 21 1.51 -19.27 -16.66
N ALA A 22 1.93 -18.31 -17.49
CA ALA A 22 3.27 -17.77 -17.44
C ALA A 22 3.47 -17.22 -16.03
N ALA A 23 4.31 -17.90 -15.24
CA ALA A 23 4.64 -17.45 -13.90
C ALA A 23 5.27 -16.05 -14.01
N ARG A 24 4.51 -15.03 -13.63
CA ARG A 24 5.03 -13.67 -13.53
C ARG A 24 5.64 -13.51 -12.14
N ALA A 25 6.91 -13.87 -12.03
CA ALA A 25 7.66 -13.77 -10.77
C ALA A 25 7.91 -12.32 -10.33
N ASP A 26 7.81 -11.34 -11.26
CA ASP A 26 8.11 -9.93 -10.99
C ASP A 26 6.86 -9.03 -10.92
N ALA A 27 5.65 -9.61 -10.87
CA ALA A 27 4.40 -8.88 -10.73
C ALA A 27 3.91 -8.89 -9.27
N GLY A 28 4.78 -8.58 -8.33
CA GLY A 28 4.38 -8.23 -6.97
C GLY A 28 4.06 -6.74 -6.91
N MET A 29 2.97 -6.36 -6.23
CA MET A 29 2.83 -4.98 -5.79
C MET A 29 4.08 -4.64 -4.97
N LYS A 30 4.60 -3.41 -5.08
CA LYS A 30 5.71 -2.92 -4.27
C LYS A 30 5.17 -1.95 -3.21
N PRO A 31 5.66 -1.99 -1.97
CA PRO A 31 5.19 -1.03 -0.98
C PRO A 31 5.50 0.39 -1.43
N GLU A 32 4.65 1.32 -1.02
CA GLU A 32 4.74 2.73 -1.41
C GLU A 32 4.44 3.64 -0.22
N MET A 33 5.16 4.74 -0.14
CA MET A 33 4.83 5.85 0.76
C MET A 33 4.69 7.14 -0.03
N GLU A 34 3.67 7.92 0.31
CA GLU A 34 3.46 9.28 -0.18
C GLU A 34 3.39 10.26 0.99
N PHE A 35 4.15 11.36 0.89
CA PHE A 35 4.21 12.44 1.86
C PHE A 35 3.68 13.71 1.21
N ARG A 36 2.60 14.27 1.75
CA ARG A 36 2.08 15.59 1.33
C ARG A 36 2.37 16.63 2.38
N PHE A 37 3.07 17.69 2.00
CA PHE A 37 3.52 18.75 2.88
C PHE A 37 2.46 19.83 3.03
N ILE A 38 2.25 20.29 4.27
CA ILE A 38 1.30 21.35 4.60
C ILE A 38 1.90 22.27 5.66
N ALA A 39 1.70 23.58 5.50
CA ALA A 39 2.19 24.56 6.46
C ALA A 39 1.28 24.58 7.69
N GLU A 40 1.88 24.75 8.87
CA GLU A 40 1.12 25.03 10.09
C GLU A 40 0.32 26.33 9.95
N ASP A 41 0.96 27.39 9.44
CA ASP A 41 0.28 28.59 8.96
C ASP A 41 0.07 28.52 7.44
N ARG A 42 -1.20 28.41 7.01
CA ARG A 42 -1.57 28.34 5.59
C ARG A 42 -1.20 29.56 4.75
N ARG A 43 -0.75 30.65 5.38
CA ARG A 43 -0.26 31.84 4.68
C ARG A 43 1.21 31.74 4.26
N GLN A 44 1.91 30.72 4.74
CA GLN A 44 3.32 30.50 4.43
C GLN A 44 3.47 29.52 3.28
N ASP A 45 4.19 29.95 2.24
CA ASP A 45 4.59 29.06 1.15
C ASP A 45 5.73 28.14 1.65
N ILE A 46 5.57 26.83 1.43
CA ILE A 46 6.61 25.84 1.71
C ILE A 46 7.31 25.54 0.39
N LEU A 47 8.60 25.86 0.33
CA LEU A 47 9.48 25.45 -0.75
C LEU A 47 10.43 24.38 -0.22
N ILE A 48 10.17 23.14 -0.62
CA ILE A 48 11.01 21.98 -0.31
C ILE A 48 12.25 22.05 -1.19
N GLY A 49 13.43 22.08 -0.58
CA GLY A 49 14.71 21.99 -1.30
C GLY A 49 15.12 20.55 -1.54
N LEU A 50 15.36 19.80 -0.46
CA LEU A 50 15.74 18.39 -0.48
C LEU A 50 14.99 17.64 0.62
N ALA A 51 14.53 16.43 0.34
CA ALA A 51 14.00 15.53 1.34
C ALA A 51 14.81 14.24 1.38
N THR A 52 15.09 13.75 2.59
CA THR A 52 15.80 12.50 2.84
C THR A 52 14.94 11.64 3.75
N LEU A 53 14.68 10.39 3.35
CA LEU A 53 13.99 9.42 4.17
C LEU A 53 15.02 8.48 4.80
N TYR A 54 14.95 8.34 6.12
CA TYR A 54 15.75 7.42 6.90
C TYR A 54 14.92 6.22 7.33
N GLU A 55 15.52 5.05 7.29
CA GLU A 55 15.00 3.81 7.88
C GLU A 55 15.69 3.50 9.20
N CYS A 56 14.95 2.86 10.11
CA CYS A 56 15.39 2.59 11.47
C CYS A 56 14.85 1.24 11.95
N GLN A 57 15.60 0.53 12.80
CA GLN A 57 15.11 -0.66 13.49
C GLN A 57 14.58 -0.34 14.89
N GLN A 58 15.05 0.75 15.50
CA GLN A 58 14.59 1.19 16.82
C GLN A 58 13.43 2.18 16.72
N ALA A 59 12.50 2.12 17.68
CA ALA A 59 11.30 2.95 17.69
C ALA A 59 11.57 4.45 17.86
N ASP A 60 12.75 4.81 18.39
CA ASP A 60 13.20 6.20 18.54
C ASP A 60 14.06 6.68 17.36
N CYS A 61 14.31 5.83 16.36
CA CYS A 61 15.22 6.11 15.24
C CYS A 61 16.63 6.56 15.67
N SER A 62 17.13 6.07 16.82
CA SER A 62 18.50 6.33 17.24
C SER A 62 19.55 5.68 16.31
N ASP A 63 19.15 4.66 15.57
CA ASP A 63 19.94 3.90 14.59
C ASP A 63 19.67 4.28 13.13
N ALA A 64 19.09 5.47 12.91
CA ALA A 64 18.66 5.93 11.59
C ALA A 64 19.77 5.86 10.53
N GLN A 65 19.45 5.27 9.38
CA GLN A 65 20.29 5.25 8.18
C GLN A 65 19.49 5.78 6.99
N PRO A 66 20.09 6.58 6.09
CA PRO A 66 19.40 7.02 4.89
C PRO A 66 19.04 5.80 4.05
N ILE A 67 17.86 5.81 3.43
CA ILE A 67 17.46 4.73 2.55
C ILE A 67 18.44 4.63 1.37
N ASP A 68 18.84 3.40 1.05
CA ASP A 68 19.64 3.12 -0.12
C ASP A 68 18.87 3.43 -1.42
N GLU A 69 19.49 4.23 -2.28
CA GLU A 69 18.98 4.54 -3.62
C GLU A 69 19.35 3.44 -4.61
N ILE A 70 18.55 2.37 -4.65
CA ILE A 70 18.79 1.23 -5.55
C ILE A 70 17.67 1.18 -6.59
N GLY A 71 18.02 1.35 -7.87
CA GLY A 71 17.09 1.23 -8.99
C GLY A 71 15.89 2.21 -8.92
N PRO A 72 14.64 1.71 -8.80
CA PRO A 72 13.45 2.54 -8.64
C PRO A 72 13.19 2.98 -7.19
N GLN A 73 13.88 2.42 -6.19
CA GLN A 73 13.77 2.86 -4.80
C GLN A 73 14.56 4.15 -4.63
N ARG A 74 13.86 5.28 -4.76
CA ARG A 74 14.38 6.62 -4.50
C ARG A 74 13.22 7.49 -4.02
N LEU A 75 13.50 8.44 -3.14
CA LEU A 75 12.51 9.44 -2.76
C LEU A 75 12.44 10.50 -3.86
N ASN A 76 11.28 10.63 -4.50
CA ASN A 76 11.06 11.60 -5.57
C ASN A 76 10.08 12.66 -5.10
N CYS A 77 10.47 13.93 -5.19
CA CYS A 77 9.64 15.05 -4.78
C CYS A 77 9.21 15.89 -5.98
N GLN A 78 7.94 16.25 -6.01
CA GLN A 78 7.34 17.14 -6.98
C GLN A 78 6.39 18.08 -6.23
N ASP A 79 6.70 19.38 -6.26
CA ASP A 79 5.96 20.42 -5.54
C ASP A 79 5.83 20.13 -4.03
N ASP A 80 4.61 19.97 -3.51
CA ASP A 80 4.28 19.67 -2.12
C ASP A 80 4.16 18.17 -1.82
N VAL A 81 4.57 17.30 -2.75
CA VAL A 81 4.41 15.85 -2.62
C VAL A 81 5.74 15.12 -2.85
N CYS A 82 6.08 14.21 -1.95
CA CYS A 82 7.18 13.26 -2.16
C CYS A 82 6.66 11.83 -2.12
N SER A 83 7.19 10.94 -2.96
CA SER A 83 6.84 9.53 -2.97
C SER A 83 8.05 8.62 -3.14
N ILE A 84 7.93 7.38 -2.68
CA ILE A 84 8.96 6.36 -2.78
C ILE A 84 8.33 4.97 -2.87
N TYR A 85 8.90 4.13 -3.74
CA TYR A 85 8.62 2.69 -3.80
C TYR A 85 9.72 1.93 -3.07
N PHE A 86 9.34 0.90 -2.32
CA PHE A 86 10.26 0.10 -1.52
C PHE A 86 10.49 -1.28 -2.14
N TYR A 87 11.66 -1.85 -1.89
CA TYR A 87 11.89 -3.29 -2.02
C TYR A 87 11.48 -4.05 -0.75
N GLY A 88 11.58 -3.40 0.40
CA GLY A 88 11.15 -3.91 1.69
C GLY A 88 10.89 -2.75 2.65
N LEU A 89 9.99 -2.97 3.61
CA LEU A 89 9.70 -1.99 4.64
C LEU A 89 10.56 -2.26 5.89
N ALA A 90 11.13 -1.19 6.44
CA ALA A 90 11.67 -1.14 7.78
C ALA A 90 10.53 -0.92 8.80
N PRO A 91 10.73 -1.27 10.09
CA PRO A 91 9.70 -1.08 11.09
C PRO A 91 9.45 0.40 11.41
N TYR A 92 10.46 1.27 11.27
CA TYR A 92 10.36 2.69 11.56
C TYR A 92 11.11 3.54 10.53
N TYR A 93 10.68 4.79 10.43
CA TYR A 93 11.24 5.79 9.53
C TYR A 93 11.31 7.16 10.19
N ARG A 94 12.20 8.00 9.67
CA ARG A 94 12.27 9.43 9.98
C ARG A 94 12.48 10.22 8.70
N LEU A 95 11.73 11.31 8.54
CA LEU A 95 11.84 12.19 7.39
C LEU A 95 12.64 13.43 7.78
N GLU A 96 13.61 13.79 6.97
CA GLU A 96 14.35 15.06 7.08
C GLU A 96 14.12 15.88 5.81
N VAL A 97 13.89 17.18 5.97
CA VAL A 97 13.71 18.11 4.86
C VAL A 97 14.56 19.35 5.05
N SER A 98 15.35 19.66 4.03
CA SER A 98 15.99 20.96 3.87
C SER A 98 15.06 21.87 3.08
N LEU A 99 14.61 22.95 3.71
CA LEU A 99 13.76 23.98 3.11
C LEU A 99 14.60 24.97 2.29
N ALA A 100 13.97 25.68 1.36
CA ALA A 100 14.64 26.69 0.53
C ALA A 100 15.19 27.89 1.33
N ASP A 101 14.69 28.10 2.55
CA ASP A 101 15.18 29.13 3.49
C ASP A 101 16.47 28.70 4.23
N GLY A 102 16.97 27.48 3.98
CA GLY A 102 18.19 26.94 4.56
C GLY A 102 17.99 26.20 5.89
N ARG A 103 16.77 26.13 6.42
CA ARG A 103 16.48 25.31 7.62
C ARG A 103 16.39 23.83 7.24
N THR A 104 16.95 22.98 8.09
CA THR A 104 16.76 21.53 8.03
C THR A 104 15.88 21.09 9.18
N LEU A 105 14.74 20.48 8.87
CA LEU A 105 13.76 20.02 9.85
C LEU A 105 13.67 18.49 9.80
N SER A 106 13.55 17.87 10.96
CA SER A 106 13.36 16.43 11.10
C SER A 106 11.97 16.12 11.65
N SER A 107 11.43 14.97 11.27
CA SER A 107 10.20 14.44 11.85
C SER A 107 10.45 13.65 13.12
N GLN A 108 9.37 13.38 13.85
CA GLN A 108 9.36 12.27 14.79
C GLN A 108 9.52 10.93 14.05
N ALA A 109 9.94 9.88 14.78
CA ALA A 109 9.93 8.52 14.25
C ALA A 109 8.48 8.04 14.01
N PHE A 110 8.23 7.34 12.92
CA PHE A 110 6.91 6.82 12.58
C PHE A 110 7.00 5.43 11.92
N ALA A 111 5.93 4.65 12.06
CA ALA A 111 5.81 3.34 11.43
C ALA A 111 5.02 3.41 10.10
N PRO A 112 5.28 2.51 9.14
CA PRO A 112 4.44 2.33 7.97
C PRO A 112 2.99 2.00 8.38
N SER A 113 2.02 2.56 7.66
CA SER A 113 0.58 2.33 7.93
C SER A 113 0.02 1.11 7.18
N GLY A 114 0.86 0.42 6.41
CA GLY A 114 0.48 -0.69 5.55
C GLY A 114 1.35 -0.73 4.29
N PHE A 115 0.88 -1.49 3.30
CA PHE A 115 1.58 -1.69 2.04
C PHE A 115 1.64 -0.41 1.19
N HIS A 116 0.55 0.35 1.17
CA HIS A 116 0.51 1.72 0.67
C HIS A 116 0.21 2.64 1.85
N SER A 117 1.09 3.60 2.10
CA SER A 117 0.94 4.52 3.23
C SER A 117 0.94 5.96 2.75
N TYR A 118 -0.08 6.71 3.14
CA TYR A 118 -0.23 8.12 2.81
C TYR A 118 -0.04 8.96 4.07
N TYR A 119 0.80 9.97 4.01
CA TYR A 119 1.15 10.82 5.13
C TYR A 119 0.87 12.29 4.81
N SER A 120 0.42 13.02 5.82
CA SER A 120 0.45 14.48 5.86
C SER A 120 1.64 14.90 6.72
N VAL A 121 2.51 15.73 6.16
CA VAL A 121 3.70 16.26 6.85
C VAL A 121 3.45 17.73 7.15
N VAL A 122 3.20 18.03 8.42
CA VAL A 122 3.01 19.42 8.87
C VAL A 122 4.38 20.04 9.10
N VAL A 123 4.70 21.10 8.36
CA VAL A 123 5.91 21.89 8.55
C VAL A 123 5.64 22.93 9.63
N ARG A 124 6.37 22.85 10.74
CA ARG A 124 6.32 23.82 11.84
C ARG A 124 7.60 24.63 11.92
N GLU A 125 7.69 25.52 12.91
CA GLU A 125 8.85 26.38 13.09
C GLU A 125 10.16 25.61 13.31
N GLY A 126 10.13 24.52 14.09
CA GLY A 126 11.32 23.77 14.49
C GLY A 126 11.31 22.28 14.18
N ASP A 127 10.20 21.72 13.69
CA ASP A 127 10.07 20.29 13.40
C ASP A 127 9.11 19.99 12.25
N LEU A 128 9.12 18.73 11.82
CA LEU A 128 8.09 18.16 10.95
C LEU A 128 7.19 17.26 11.81
N LEU A 129 5.87 17.37 11.65
CA LEU A 129 4.94 16.39 12.22
C LEU A 129 4.35 15.51 11.12
N VAL A 130 4.76 14.25 11.09
CA VAL A 130 4.19 13.23 10.19
C VAL A 130 2.92 12.67 10.78
N LYS A 131 1.81 12.70 10.04
CA LYS A 131 0.53 12.07 10.40
C LYS A 131 0.10 11.11 9.31
N SER A 132 -0.23 9.87 9.69
CA SER A 132 -0.87 8.93 8.77
C SER A 132 -2.23 9.47 8.34
N ARG A 133 -2.49 9.51 7.03
CA ARG A 133 -3.82 9.66 6.45
C ARG A 133 -4.39 8.24 6.39
N PHE A 134 -5.50 8.00 7.10
CA PHE A 134 -6.12 6.66 7.14
C PHE A 134 -6.26 6.07 5.73
N ALA A 135 -5.45 5.05 5.44
CA ALA A 135 -5.70 4.11 4.37
C ALA A 135 -6.79 3.17 4.88
N PHE A 136 -8.06 3.56 4.72
CA PHE A 136 -9.13 2.58 4.81
C PHE A 136 -9.00 1.66 3.60
N ASP A 137 -8.20 0.62 3.74
CA ASP A 137 -8.21 -0.52 2.84
C ASP A 137 -9.46 -1.37 3.14
N LEU A 138 -10.64 -0.73 3.02
CA LEU A 138 -11.97 -1.31 3.26
C LEU A 138 -12.21 -2.55 2.40
N PHE A 139 -11.51 -2.67 1.27
CA PHE A 139 -11.61 -3.78 0.34
C PHE A 139 -10.57 -4.89 0.55
N ALA A 140 -9.52 -4.66 1.34
CA ALA A 140 -8.47 -5.65 1.60
C ALA A 140 -8.74 -6.53 2.84
N SER A 141 -9.76 -6.19 3.64
CA SER A 141 -10.13 -7.01 4.80
C SER A 141 -10.94 -8.25 4.40
N PRO A 142 -10.47 -9.48 4.69
CA PRO A 142 -11.22 -10.72 4.42
C PRO A 142 -12.57 -10.78 5.16
N ILE A 143 -12.78 -9.90 6.14
CA ILE A 143 -14.01 -9.78 6.91
C ILE A 143 -15.13 -9.15 6.05
N CYS A 144 -14.81 -8.21 5.14
CA CYS A 144 -15.83 -7.56 4.30
C CYS A 144 -16.42 -8.49 3.22
N LEU A 145 -15.61 -9.36 2.60
CA LEU A 145 -16.12 -10.31 1.60
C LEU A 145 -17.10 -11.33 2.22
N SER A 146 -16.85 -11.74 3.47
CA SER A 146 -17.73 -12.63 4.23
C SER A 146 -19.07 -11.97 4.60
N VAL A 147 -19.02 -10.74 5.12
CA VAL A 147 -20.22 -10.01 5.57
C VAL A 147 -21.07 -9.56 4.39
N CYS A 148 -20.46 -9.05 3.31
CA CYS A 148 -21.20 -8.64 2.12
C CYS A 148 -21.77 -9.85 1.35
N GLY A 149 -21.03 -10.97 1.27
CA GLY A 149 -21.50 -12.19 0.62
C GLY A 149 -22.69 -12.82 1.34
N SER A 150 -22.67 -12.86 2.68
CA SER A 150 -23.77 -13.43 3.47
C SER A 150 -25.04 -12.58 3.43
N LEU A 151 -24.93 -11.24 3.40
CA LEU A 151 -26.08 -10.34 3.23
C LEU A 151 -26.79 -10.52 1.88
N TRP A 152 -26.03 -10.73 0.80
CA TRP A 152 -26.59 -11.04 -0.51
C TRP A 152 -27.36 -12.36 -0.53
N LEU A 153 -26.84 -13.39 0.12
CA LEU A 153 -27.52 -14.69 0.21
C LEU A 153 -28.81 -14.60 1.02
N VAL A 154 -28.82 -13.88 2.15
CA VAL A 154 -30.03 -13.66 2.95
C VAL A 154 -31.06 -12.84 2.15
N GLY A 155 -30.63 -11.76 1.49
CA GLY A 155 -31.51 -10.95 0.64
C GLY A 155 -32.13 -11.74 -0.50
N PHE A 156 -31.35 -12.58 -1.18
CA PHE A 156 -31.84 -13.47 -2.23
C PHE A 156 -32.85 -14.49 -1.68
N TRP A 157 -32.59 -15.07 -0.50
CA TRP A 157 -33.49 -16.02 0.14
C TRP A 157 -34.84 -15.40 0.52
N VAL A 158 -34.82 -14.17 1.07
CA VAL A 158 -36.03 -13.39 1.36
C VAL A 158 -36.80 -13.05 0.09
N LEU A 159 -36.11 -12.66 -0.99
CA LEU A 159 -36.75 -12.39 -2.28
C LEU A 159 -37.45 -13.64 -2.85
N VAL A 160 -36.77 -14.79 -2.83
CA VAL A 160 -37.33 -16.06 -3.31
C VAL A 160 -38.55 -16.49 -2.50
N THR A 161 -38.53 -16.32 -1.18
CA THR A 161 -39.70 -16.64 -0.35
C THR A 161 -40.88 -15.71 -0.61
N LEU A 162 -40.64 -14.40 -0.75
CA LEU A 162 -41.70 -13.43 -1.07
C LEU A 162 -42.31 -13.66 -2.47
N LEU A 163 -41.48 -13.97 -3.47
CA LEU A 163 -41.94 -14.28 -4.84
C LEU A 163 -42.59 -15.67 -4.95
N GLY A 164 -42.19 -16.63 -4.11
CA GLY A 164 -42.79 -17.96 -4.04
C GLY A 164 -44.15 -17.98 -3.34
N VAL A 165 -44.34 -17.11 -2.34
CA VAL A 165 -45.61 -16.98 -1.59
C VAL A 165 -46.68 -16.24 -2.40
N THR A 166 -46.30 -15.39 -3.33
CA THR A 166 -47.24 -14.63 -4.19
C THR A 166 -47.81 -15.45 -5.36
N LYS A 167 -47.42 -16.72 -5.51
CA LYS A 167 -47.88 -17.61 -6.59
C LYS A 167 -48.89 -18.69 -6.15
N ARG A 168 -49.47 -18.56 -4.95
CA ARG A 168 -50.62 -19.34 -4.47
C ARG A 168 -51.81 -18.42 -4.24
#